data_AF-A0A2N2VSX2-F1
#
_entry.id   AF-A0A2N2VSX2-F1
#
_cell.length_a   1.000
_cell.length_b   1.000
_cell.length_c   1.000
_cell.angle_alpha   90.00
_cell.angle_beta   90.00
_cell.angle_gamma   90.00
#
_symmetry.space_group_name_H-M   'P 1'
#
loop_
_entity.id
_entity.type
_entity.pdbx_description
1 polymer ?
#
loop_
_entity_poly.entity_id
_entity_poly.type
_entity_poly.pdbx_seq_one_letter_code
_entity_poly.pdbx_strand_id
1 'polypeptide(L)'
;GGVYETDLFYDLCDKYGIMVWQDFMFACSMYPGNDDFLNNVRLEAEDNVKRLRNHACLVLWCGNNEIEVAWAGGHEGKGWGWKESYSNQQRQTIWKAYDTIFHHILPAVVEANTSHQFYWHSSPSAGMGKLAGYESKSGDMHYWGVWHGQHPFSDFRKYKARFMSEYGFQSFPEFNSVKKYTLPQDWNIESEVMASHQRSGIGNLRIRQYMEQDYQIPGDFEKFLYVGQLLQADAIKMALKTHRSDMPYCMGSLYWQLNDCWPVASWSGIDYYGKWKALHYAVKQACKNEIINVVVENGKLKIYGISDLPGKTPAILRLNLMDFNGLSIWNRSVKANLPANGSALIFDIDLKDLPLNFREKEVVFTATLVSGKREIDQEFIYFAKPKDLKLPLPGIKT
;
A
#
# COMPACT_ATOMS: atom_id res chain seq x y z
N GLY A 1 8.41 -9.63 11.18
CA GLY A 1 8.06 -10.69 12.14
C GLY A 1 7.55 -11.96 11.48
N GLY A 2 8.27 -12.45 10.48
CA GLY A 2 8.01 -13.72 9.80
C GLY A 2 9.18 -14.66 10.04
N VAL A 3 9.73 -15.20 8.96
CA VAL A 3 10.99 -15.97 8.95
C VAL A 3 11.95 -15.38 7.92
N TYR A 4 13.25 -15.65 8.05
CA TYR A 4 14.12 -15.58 6.88
C TYR A 4 13.66 -16.69 5.94
N GLU A 5 13.40 -16.33 4.68
CA GLU A 5 12.81 -17.28 3.77
C GLU A 5 13.80 -18.40 3.37
N THR A 6 13.25 -19.41 2.70
CA THR A 6 14.05 -20.48 2.09
C THR A 6 14.94 -19.94 0.96
N ASP A 7 16.06 -20.60 0.66
CA ASP A 7 16.94 -20.18 -0.45
C ASP A 7 16.19 -20.09 -1.79
N LEU A 8 15.21 -21.00 -2.01
CA LEU A 8 14.35 -20.99 -3.19
C LEU A 8 13.60 -19.66 -3.39
N PHE A 9 13.18 -19.00 -2.31
CA PHE A 9 12.53 -17.70 -2.41
C PHE A 9 13.46 -16.66 -3.05
N TYR A 10 14.69 -16.56 -2.54
CA TYR A 10 15.69 -15.61 -3.04
C TYR A 10 16.16 -15.97 -4.45
N ASP A 11 16.32 -17.26 -4.76
CA ASP A 11 16.61 -17.74 -6.13
C ASP A 11 15.53 -17.30 -7.13
N LEU A 12 14.26 -17.35 -6.73
CA LEU A 12 13.15 -16.89 -7.58
C LEU A 12 13.14 -15.37 -7.71
N CYS A 13 13.42 -14.64 -6.63
CA CYS A 13 13.58 -13.18 -6.67
C CYS A 13 14.72 -12.75 -7.60
N ASP A 14 15.86 -13.43 -7.54
CA ASP A 14 17.00 -13.24 -8.46
C ASP A 14 16.56 -13.49 -9.91
N LYS A 15 15.92 -14.63 -10.16
CA LYS A 15 15.48 -15.03 -11.50
C LYS A 15 14.49 -14.05 -12.12
N TYR A 16 13.58 -13.50 -11.32
CA TYR A 16 12.51 -12.61 -11.80
C TYR A 16 12.80 -11.12 -11.61
N GLY A 17 13.95 -10.75 -11.05
CA GLY A 17 14.33 -9.35 -10.84
C GLY A 17 13.46 -8.63 -9.82
N ILE A 18 13.05 -9.32 -8.75
CA ILE A 18 12.24 -8.75 -7.67
C ILE A 18 13.18 -8.39 -6.51
N MET A 19 13.38 -7.10 -6.25
CA MET A 19 14.20 -6.65 -5.15
C MET A 19 13.60 -7.02 -3.78
N VAL A 20 14.47 -7.38 -2.84
CA VAL A 20 14.13 -7.78 -1.47
C VAL A 20 14.70 -6.76 -0.49
N TRP A 21 13.78 -6.13 0.25
CA TRP A 21 14.05 -5.46 1.51
C TRP A 21 13.91 -6.51 2.61
N GLN A 22 15.01 -6.87 3.27
CA GLN A 22 15.06 -7.93 4.27
C GLN A 22 15.11 -7.36 5.69
N ASP A 23 13.99 -7.41 6.39
CA ASP A 23 13.99 -7.23 7.84
C ASP A 23 14.72 -8.39 8.53
N PHE A 24 15.45 -8.13 9.62
CA PHE A 24 15.74 -9.15 10.63
C PHE A 24 14.44 -9.50 11.37
N MET A 25 14.37 -10.67 12.02
CA MET A 25 13.10 -11.22 12.52
C MET A 25 12.59 -10.61 13.84
N PHE A 26 12.59 -9.27 13.92
CA PHE A 26 12.08 -8.47 15.03
C PHE A 26 10.89 -7.63 14.58
N ALA A 27 9.79 -7.61 15.36
CA ALA A 27 8.61 -6.81 15.02
C ALA A 27 7.77 -6.43 16.23
N CYS A 28 7.34 -5.17 16.28
CA CYS A 28 6.25 -4.64 17.13
C CYS A 28 6.37 -4.93 18.64
N SER A 29 7.56 -5.26 19.15
CA SER A 29 7.79 -5.61 20.55
C SER A 29 9.19 -5.16 20.99
N MET A 30 9.36 -4.97 22.30
CA MET A 30 10.69 -4.76 22.89
C MET A 30 11.32 -6.12 23.23
N TYR A 31 12.61 -6.25 22.95
CA TYR A 31 13.34 -7.51 23.12
C TYR A 31 14.32 -7.45 24.31
N PRO A 32 14.66 -8.61 24.92
CA PRO A 32 15.62 -8.66 26.02
C PRO A 32 17.00 -8.12 25.64
N GLY A 33 17.75 -7.63 26.63
CA GLY A 33 19.12 -7.11 26.46
C GLY A 33 20.17 -7.81 27.33
N ASN A 34 19.89 -9.04 27.79
CA ASN A 34 20.90 -9.85 28.49
C ASN A 34 21.91 -10.44 27.50
N ASP A 35 23.11 -10.75 27.99
CA ASP A 35 24.24 -11.13 27.14
C ASP A 35 23.97 -12.39 26.29
N ASP A 36 23.29 -13.38 26.85
CA ASP A 36 22.92 -14.61 26.13
C ASP A 36 22.00 -14.32 24.95
N PHE A 37 20.97 -13.49 25.15
CA PHE A 37 20.07 -13.08 24.09
C PHE A 37 20.80 -12.26 23.02
N LEU A 38 21.59 -11.26 23.43
CA LEU A 38 22.35 -10.42 22.49
C LEU A 38 23.35 -11.22 21.66
N ASN A 39 24.04 -12.19 22.27
CA ASN A 39 24.94 -13.08 21.55
C ASN A 39 24.18 -14.01 20.59
N ASN A 40 23.01 -14.51 21.00
CA ASN A 40 22.16 -15.31 20.13
C ASN A 40 21.69 -14.52 18.90
N VAL A 41 21.28 -13.25 19.07
CA VAL A 41 20.91 -12.35 17.97
C VAL A 41 22.09 -12.15 17.00
N ARG A 42 23.30 -11.91 17.53
CA ARG A 42 24.51 -11.79 16.69
C ARG A 42 24.76 -13.04 15.86
N LEU A 43 24.67 -14.23 16.48
CA LEU A 43 24.90 -15.50 15.79
C LEU A 43 23.85 -15.76 14.70
N GLU A 44 22.57 -15.52 14.99
CA GLU A 44 21.49 -15.63 14.00
C GLU A 44 21.71 -14.67 12.82
N ALA A 45 22.07 -13.42 13.10
CA ALA A 45 22.33 -12.42 12.08
C ALA A 45 23.53 -12.81 11.21
N GLU A 46 24.64 -13.27 11.81
CA GLU A 46 25.83 -13.68 11.06
C GLU A 46 25.53 -14.85 10.12
N ASP A 47 24.77 -15.83 10.58
CA ASP A 47 24.39 -16.99 9.78
C ASP A 47 23.54 -16.57 8.57
N ASN A 48 22.47 -15.81 8.81
CA ASN A 48 21.55 -15.42 7.73
C ASN A 48 22.17 -14.40 6.76
N VAL A 49 22.99 -13.45 7.24
CA VAL A 49 23.71 -12.54 6.35
C VAL A 49 24.70 -13.32 5.48
N LYS A 50 25.46 -14.26 6.04
CA LYS A 50 26.39 -15.10 5.24
C LYS A 50 25.66 -15.97 4.23
N ARG A 51 24.50 -16.53 4.60
CA ARG A 51 23.67 -17.34 3.70
C ARG A 51 23.13 -16.51 2.54
N LEU A 52 22.59 -15.32 2.83
CA LEU A 52 21.80 -14.54 1.87
C LEU A 52 22.59 -13.52 1.05
N ARG A 53 23.79 -13.12 1.48
CA ARG A 53 24.56 -12.01 0.88
C ARG A 53 24.92 -12.16 -0.61
N ASN A 54 24.80 -13.35 -1.19
CA ASN A 54 25.15 -13.59 -2.60
C ASN A 54 23.95 -13.42 -3.55
N HIS A 55 22.73 -13.24 -3.03
CA HIS A 55 21.55 -13.01 -3.86
C HIS A 55 21.53 -11.57 -4.36
N ALA A 56 21.42 -11.40 -5.69
CA ALA A 56 21.41 -10.10 -6.35
C ALA A 56 20.14 -9.29 -6.02
N CYS A 57 19.05 -9.97 -5.69
CA CYS A 57 17.79 -9.38 -5.31
C CYS A 57 17.86 -8.66 -3.96
N LEU A 58 18.81 -9.01 -3.09
CA LEU A 58 18.89 -8.48 -1.74
C LEU A 58 19.56 -7.09 -1.73
N VAL A 59 18.74 -6.05 -1.59
CA VAL A 59 19.20 -4.65 -1.77
C VAL A 59 19.30 -3.86 -0.47
N LEU A 60 18.62 -4.31 0.59
CA LEU A 60 18.54 -3.61 1.87
C LEU A 60 18.33 -4.61 3.01
N TRP A 61 19.09 -4.46 4.09
CA TRP A 61 18.79 -5.06 5.39
C TRP A 61 18.11 -4.03 6.29
N CYS A 62 17.12 -4.47 7.05
CA CYS A 62 16.41 -3.63 7.99
C CYS A 62 16.37 -4.28 9.38
N GLY A 63 16.64 -3.53 10.44
CA GLY A 63 16.78 -4.06 11.78
C GLY A 63 15.50 -4.65 12.35
N ASN A 64 14.35 -4.00 12.11
CA ASN A 64 13.06 -4.44 12.63
C ASN A 64 11.87 -3.74 11.98
N ASN A 65 10.69 -4.27 12.27
CA ASN A 65 9.40 -3.63 12.01
C ASN A 65 8.87 -2.88 13.24
N GLU A 66 8.67 -1.56 13.08
CA GLU A 66 7.94 -0.62 13.94
C GLU A 66 8.44 -0.43 15.38
N ILE A 67 9.56 -1.03 15.80
CA ILE A 67 9.96 -0.98 17.21
C ILE A 67 10.36 0.44 17.63
N GLU A 68 11.04 1.19 16.76
CA GLU A 68 11.39 2.59 17.07
C GLU A 68 10.15 3.45 17.31
N VAL A 69 9.17 3.37 16.41
CA VAL A 69 7.95 4.18 16.49
C VAL A 69 7.01 3.71 17.58
N ALA A 70 6.96 2.40 17.87
CA ALA A 70 6.17 1.85 18.95
C ALA A 70 6.67 2.34 20.31
N TRP A 71 7.99 2.33 20.53
CA TRP A 71 8.57 2.78 21.79
C TRP A 71 8.72 4.32 21.87
N ALA A 72 9.15 4.94 20.78
CA ALA A 72 9.43 6.37 20.65
C ALA A 72 10.32 6.89 21.80
N GLY A 73 11.52 6.30 21.95
CA GLY A 73 12.47 6.63 23.01
C GLY A 73 12.82 8.12 23.03
N GLY A 74 12.77 8.76 24.21
CA GLY A 74 13.05 10.19 24.35
C GLY A 74 11.92 11.13 23.89
N HIS A 75 10.77 10.59 23.45
CA HIS A 75 9.61 11.37 23.03
C HIS A 75 8.38 11.06 23.89
N GLU A 76 8.20 11.79 25.00
CA GLU A 76 7.03 11.63 25.88
C GLU A 76 5.71 11.94 25.15
N GLY A 77 4.66 11.19 25.47
CA GLY A 77 3.34 11.29 24.81
C GLY A 77 3.30 10.79 23.35
N LYS A 78 4.38 10.18 22.85
CA LYS A 78 4.44 9.51 21.54
C LYS A 78 4.65 8.00 21.68
N GLY A 79 4.41 7.29 20.58
CA GLY A 79 4.49 5.83 20.50
C GLY A 79 3.18 5.16 20.90
N TRP A 80 3.22 3.86 21.17
CA TRP A 80 2.02 3.06 21.43
C TRP A 80 1.58 3.08 22.91
N GLY A 81 2.14 3.99 23.71
CA GLY A 81 1.77 4.22 25.12
C GLY A 81 2.39 3.26 26.13
N TRP A 82 2.93 2.12 25.70
CA TRP A 82 3.40 1.07 26.63
C TRP A 82 4.52 1.52 27.57
N LYS A 83 5.40 2.42 27.10
CA LYS A 83 6.49 2.96 27.92
C LYS A 83 5.97 3.65 29.18
N GLU A 84 4.75 4.18 29.15
CA GLU A 84 4.15 4.92 30.26
C GLU A 84 3.95 4.05 31.50
N SER A 85 3.77 2.73 31.30
CA SER A 85 3.63 1.75 32.39
C SER A 85 4.95 1.38 33.08
N TYR A 86 6.10 1.87 32.59
CA TYR A 86 7.42 1.54 33.13
C TYR A 86 8.06 2.73 33.86
N SER A 87 8.83 2.42 34.90
CA SER A 87 9.70 3.39 35.57
C SER A 87 10.82 3.87 34.64
N ASN A 88 11.39 5.04 34.93
CA ASN A 88 12.51 5.60 34.15
C ASN A 88 13.70 4.63 34.02
N GLN A 89 14.03 3.90 35.10
CA GLN A 89 15.12 2.92 35.08
C GLN A 89 14.82 1.74 34.14
N GLN A 90 13.59 1.23 34.17
CA GLN A 90 13.15 0.18 33.25
C GLN A 90 13.16 0.67 31.81
N ARG A 91 12.66 1.89 31.56
CA ARG A 91 12.65 2.48 30.21
C ARG A 91 14.07 2.60 29.63
N GLN A 92 15.03 3.06 30.44
CA GLN A 92 16.43 3.15 30.02
C GLN A 92 17.04 1.78 29.72
N THR A 93 16.73 0.77 30.55
CA THR A 93 17.21 -0.60 30.36
C THR A 93 16.67 -1.21 29.06
N ILE A 94 15.37 -1.04 28.82
CA ILE A 94 14.69 -1.52 27.60
C ILE A 94 15.24 -0.80 26.36
N TRP A 95 15.42 0.52 26.44
CA TRP A 95 15.96 1.29 25.32
C TRP A 95 17.42 0.95 25.03
N LYS A 96 18.23 0.68 26.06
CA LYS A 96 19.61 0.21 25.88
C LYS A 96 19.64 -1.11 25.11
N ALA A 97 18.70 -2.02 25.37
CA ALA A 97 18.60 -3.28 24.62
C ALA A 97 18.30 -3.02 23.13
N TYR A 98 17.31 -2.16 22.85
CA TYR A 98 16.98 -1.72 21.49
C TYR A 98 18.21 -1.13 20.78
N ASP A 99 18.87 -0.16 21.39
CA ASP A 99 20.05 0.51 20.85
C ASP A 99 21.18 -0.49 20.56
N THR A 100 21.44 -1.40 21.50
CA THR A 100 22.47 -2.44 21.35
C THR A 100 22.18 -3.37 20.17
N ILE A 101 20.94 -3.81 19.99
CA ILE A 101 20.59 -4.70 18.89
C ILE A 101 20.63 -3.96 17.54
N PHE A 102 19.86 -2.87 17.42
CA PHE A 102 19.53 -2.28 16.13
C PHE A 102 20.49 -1.19 15.68
N HIS A 103 21.28 -0.59 16.58
CA HIS A 103 22.29 0.42 16.21
C HIS A 103 23.73 -0.09 16.31
N HIS A 104 23.96 -1.25 16.94
CA HIS A 104 25.30 -1.80 17.12
C HIS A 104 25.45 -3.21 16.55
N ILE A 105 24.76 -4.23 17.08
CA ILE A 105 24.99 -5.62 16.69
C ILE A 105 24.65 -5.86 15.22
N LEU A 106 23.40 -5.61 14.81
CA LEU A 106 22.94 -5.90 13.44
C LEU A 106 23.70 -5.10 12.35
N PRO A 107 23.91 -3.77 12.46
CA PRO A 107 24.69 -3.05 11.45
C PRO A 107 26.13 -3.56 11.37
N ALA A 108 26.78 -3.85 12.50
CA ALA A 108 28.14 -4.38 12.51
C ALA A 108 28.25 -5.74 11.82
N VAL A 109 27.25 -6.61 11.98
CA VAL A 109 27.19 -7.89 11.27
C VAL A 109 27.04 -7.69 9.77
N VAL A 110 26.16 -6.78 9.31
CA VAL A 110 26.00 -6.49 7.88
C VAL A 110 27.27 -5.90 7.29
N GLU A 111 27.91 -4.95 7.98
CA GLU A 111 29.17 -4.33 7.54
C GLU A 111 30.32 -5.34 7.47
N ALA A 112 30.44 -6.23 8.46
CA ALA A 112 31.51 -7.24 8.48
C ALA A 112 31.36 -8.33 7.40
N ASN A 113 30.14 -8.55 6.89
CA ASN A 113 29.86 -9.67 5.98
C ASN A 113 29.44 -9.25 4.57
N THR A 114 29.21 -7.97 4.31
CA THR A 114 28.76 -7.44 3.01
C THR A 114 29.49 -6.14 2.65
N SER A 115 29.70 -5.88 1.36
CA SER A 115 30.39 -4.66 0.88
C SER A 115 29.48 -3.69 0.12
N HIS A 116 28.24 -4.07 -0.16
CA HIS A 116 27.35 -3.34 -1.08
C HIS A 116 25.90 -3.23 -0.60
N GLN A 117 25.54 -3.86 0.52
CA GLN A 117 24.17 -3.86 1.02
C GLN A 117 24.00 -2.78 2.09
N PHE A 118 22.91 -2.02 2.01
CA PHE A 118 22.58 -0.98 2.98
C PHE A 118 21.95 -1.58 4.23
N TYR A 119 22.09 -0.88 5.36
CA TYR A 119 21.41 -1.20 6.61
C TYR A 119 20.49 -0.05 7.04
N TRP A 120 19.26 -0.38 7.42
CA TRP A 120 18.25 0.53 7.95
C TRP A 120 17.79 0.06 9.33
N HIS A 121 17.89 0.88 10.37
CA HIS A 121 17.76 0.32 11.74
C HIS A 121 16.32 -0.05 12.15
N SER A 122 15.29 0.55 11.53
CA SER A 122 13.87 0.32 11.84
C SER A 122 13.01 0.80 10.67
N SER A 123 11.95 0.06 10.33
CA SER A 123 10.91 0.48 9.38
C SER A 123 9.61 0.74 10.15
N PRO A 124 9.06 1.96 10.21
CA PRO A 124 9.59 3.18 9.61
C PRO A 124 10.67 3.85 10.47
N SER A 125 11.50 4.67 9.83
CA SER A 125 12.45 5.57 10.48
C SER A 125 12.57 6.88 9.69
N ALA A 126 12.88 8.00 10.36
CA ALA A 126 13.24 9.26 9.69
C ALA A 126 14.77 9.49 9.68
N GLY A 127 15.54 8.46 10.04
CA GLY A 127 16.99 8.45 10.23
C GLY A 127 17.38 8.49 11.71
N MET A 128 18.65 8.19 12.00
CA MET A 128 19.18 8.11 13.37
C MET A 128 18.83 9.34 14.21
N GLY A 129 18.21 9.10 15.38
CA GLY A 129 17.79 10.15 16.32
C GLY A 129 16.57 10.95 15.88
N LYS A 130 15.87 10.54 14.81
CA LYS A 130 14.65 11.19 14.31
C LYS A 130 13.52 10.18 14.22
N LEU A 131 12.55 10.34 15.11
CA LEU A 131 11.33 9.53 15.09
C LEU A 131 10.52 9.78 13.82
N ALA A 132 10.14 8.72 13.12
CA ALA A 132 9.22 8.79 11.98
C ALA A 132 7.80 9.21 12.41
N GLY A 133 7.08 9.84 11.49
CA GLY A 133 5.70 10.25 11.66
C GLY A 133 5.15 10.88 10.39
N TYR A 134 3.87 11.26 10.39
CA TYR A 134 3.16 11.72 9.19
C TYR A 134 3.70 13.02 8.58
N GLU A 135 4.45 13.81 9.35
CA GLU A 135 5.07 15.07 8.91
C GLU A 135 6.57 14.91 8.57
N SER A 136 7.10 13.69 8.66
CA SER A 136 8.51 13.42 8.39
C SER A 136 8.84 13.66 6.91
N LYS A 137 9.95 14.38 6.67
CA LYS A 137 10.45 14.72 5.32
C LYS A 137 11.67 13.88 4.90
N SER A 138 12.01 12.86 5.69
CA SER A 138 13.13 11.95 5.49
C SER A 138 12.74 10.52 5.87
N GLY A 139 13.46 9.55 5.32
CA GLY A 139 13.24 8.13 5.56
C GLY A 139 11.92 7.62 5.01
N ASP A 140 11.41 6.57 5.61
CA ASP A 140 10.22 5.85 5.19
C ASP A 140 9.05 6.03 6.16
N MET A 141 7.85 5.63 5.76
CA MET A 141 6.63 5.83 6.53
C MET A 141 5.69 4.63 6.44
N HIS A 142 5.13 4.26 7.59
CA HIS A 142 3.98 3.38 7.71
C HIS A 142 2.74 4.26 7.91
N TYR A 143 1.98 4.49 6.85
CA TYR A 143 0.79 5.35 6.90
C TYR A 143 -0.47 4.54 7.18
N TRP A 144 -0.77 4.39 8.47
CA TRP A 144 -1.96 3.72 8.99
C TRP A 144 -3.13 4.67 9.32
N GLY A 145 -3.08 5.91 8.81
CA GLY A 145 -4.18 6.88 8.95
C GLY A 145 -5.45 6.38 8.25
N VAL A 146 -5.31 5.92 7.01
CA VAL A 146 -6.32 5.07 6.38
C VAL A 146 -6.28 3.71 7.08
N TRP A 147 -7.46 3.11 7.29
CA TRP A 147 -7.65 1.94 8.13
C TRP A 147 -7.64 2.26 9.63
N HIS A 148 -6.51 2.32 10.34
CA HIS A 148 -6.50 2.45 11.81
C HIS A 148 -7.02 3.83 12.27
N GLY A 149 -6.52 4.90 11.67
CA GLY A 149 -6.91 6.28 11.97
C GLY A 149 -8.28 6.70 11.45
N GLN A 150 -8.96 5.86 10.64
CA GLN A 150 -10.26 6.14 10.02
C GLN A 150 -10.25 7.32 9.04
N HIS A 151 -9.08 7.69 8.51
CA HIS A 151 -8.99 8.74 7.51
C HIS A 151 -9.65 8.29 6.20
N PRO A 152 -10.29 9.20 5.44
CA PRO A 152 -10.82 8.87 4.11
C PRO A 152 -9.67 8.53 3.15
N PHE A 153 -9.95 7.78 2.07
CA PHE A 153 -8.90 7.41 1.08
C PHE A 153 -8.20 8.61 0.44
N SER A 154 -8.90 9.75 0.33
CA SER A 154 -8.31 11.01 -0.17
C SER A 154 -7.10 11.46 0.64
N ASP A 155 -6.96 11.04 1.90
CA ASP A 155 -5.84 11.42 2.76
C ASP A 155 -4.51 10.80 2.32
N PHE A 156 -4.50 9.78 1.45
CA PHE A 156 -3.27 9.33 0.79
C PHE A 156 -2.60 10.46 -0.04
N ARG A 157 -3.37 11.46 -0.52
CA ARG A 157 -2.80 12.66 -1.18
C ARG A 157 -2.28 13.71 -0.19
N LYS A 158 -2.80 13.70 1.03
CA LYS A 158 -2.47 14.67 2.08
C LYS A 158 -1.17 14.29 2.79
N TYR A 159 -1.03 13.03 3.17
CA TYR A 159 0.11 12.53 3.93
C TYR A 159 1.14 11.90 3.00
N LYS A 160 2.23 12.63 2.76
CA LYS A 160 3.28 12.25 1.81
C LYS A 160 4.53 11.77 2.53
N ALA A 161 5.12 10.69 2.03
CA ALA A 161 6.39 10.15 2.49
C ALA A 161 7.49 10.30 1.43
N ARG A 162 8.75 10.16 1.83
CA ARG A 162 9.86 10.00 0.87
C ARG A 162 9.89 8.58 0.30
N PHE A 163 9.46 7.61 1.09
CA PHE A 163 9.21 6.23 0.71
C PHE A 163 8.05 5.71 1.56
N MET A 164 6.98 5.19 0.97
CA MET A 164 5.88 4.58 1.73
C MET A 164 6.13 3.08 1.85
N SER A 165 6.62 2.64 3.00
CA SER A 165 7.00 1.24 3.27
C SER A 165 5.83 0.40 3.78
N GLU A 166 4.81 1.02 4.39
CA GLU A 166 3.53 0.36 4.65
C GLU A 166 2.33 1.30 4.55
N TYR A 167 1.23 0.74 4.05
CA TYR A 167 -0.12 1.29 4.08
C TYR A 167 -1.06 0.19 3.57
N GLY A 168 -2.29 0.12 4.08
CA GLY A 168 -3.17 -1.00 3.73
C GLY A 168 -4.65 -0.71 3.95
N PHE A 169 -5.47 -1.55 3.31
CA PHE A 169 -6.89 -1.65 3.60
C PHE A 169 -7.31 -3.14 3.55
N GLN A 170 -8.17 -3.60 4.47
CA GLN A 170 -8.58 -5.01 4.47
C GLN A 170 -9.71 -5.31 3.49
N SER A 171 -9.76 -6.56 3.05
CA SER A 171 -10.95 -7.18 2.47
C SER A 171 -11.04 -8.65 2.88
N PHE A 172 -12.24 -9.21 2.75
CA PHE A 172 -12.44 -10.65 2.81
C PHE A 172 -11.88 -11.34 1.54
N PRO A 173 -11.47 -12.62 1.64
CA PRO A 173 -11.12 -13.41 0.47
C PRO A 173 -12.35 -13.66 -0.41
N GLU A 174 -12.15 -14.21 -1.61
CA GLU A 174 -13.28 -14.47 -2.52
C GLU A 174 -14.25 -15.50 -1.92
N PHE A 175 -15.51 -15.48 -2.35
CA PHE A 175 -16.54 -16.31 -1.73
C PHE A 175 -16.23 -17.81 -1.80
N ASN A 176 -15.56 -18.28 -2.86
CA ASN A 176 -15.11 -19.68 -2.95
C ASN A 176 -14.07 -20.05 -1.89
N SER A 177 -13.21 -19.11 -1.50
CA SER A 177 -12.27 -19.29 -0.39
C SER A 177 -12.97 -19.25 0.96
N VAL A 178 -13.98 -18.38 1.11
CA VAL A 178 -14.82 -18.31 2.32
C VAL A 178 -15.57 -19.63 2.56
N LYS A 179 -16.16 -20.22 1.53
CA LYS A 179 -16.87 -21.50 1.62
C LYS A 179 -16.02 -22.68 2.11
N LYS A 180 -14.69 -22.57 2.07
CA LYS A 180 -13.79 -23.64 2.54
C LYS A 180 -13.65 -23.68 4.07
N TYR A 181 -13.98 -22.59 4.77
CA TYR A 181 -13.90 -22.49 6.22
C TYR A 181 -15.22 -22.11 6.88
N THR A 182 -16.32 -22.03 6.12
CA THR A 182 -17.65 -21.65 6.60
C THR A 182 -18.73 -22.62 6.11
N LEU A 183 -19.83 -22.67 6.84
CA LEU A 183 -21.12 -23.23 6.44
C LEU A 183 -22.11 -22.10 6.09
N PRO A 184 -23.23 -22.37 5.41
CA PRO A 184 -24.20 -21.33 5.04
C PRO A 184 -24.72 -20.47 6.21
N GLN A 185 -24.87 -21.05 7.40
CA GLN A 185 -25.29 -20.31 8.60
C GLN A 185 -24.23 -19.31 9.11
N ASP A 186 -22.97 -19.45 8.67
CA ASP A 186 -21.86 -18.59 9.09
C ASP A 186 -21.72 -17.36 8.17
N TRP A 187 -22.52 -17.25 7.10
CA TRP A 187 -22.46 -16.18 6.09
C TRP A 187 -23.06 -14.85 6.59
N ASN A 188 -22.46 -14.37 7.67
CA ASN A 188 -22.67 -13.07 8.28
C ASN A 188 -21.31 -12.59 8.77
N ILE A 189 -20.94 -11.34 8.48
CA ILE A 189 -19.63 -10.79 8.84
C ILE A 189 -19.38 -10.73 10.37
N GLU A 190 -20.44 -10.87 11.17
CA GLU A 190 -20.41 -10.91 12.63
C GLU A 190 -20.63 -12.33 13.20
N SER A 191 -20.74 -13.36 12.36
CA SER A 191 -20.81 -14.75 12.85
C SER A 191 -19.52 -15.11 13.60
N GLU A 192 -19.61 -16.07 14.53
CA GLU A 192 -18.46 -16.52 15.32
C GLU A 192 -17.32 -17.02 14.43
N VAL A 193 -17.65 -17.78 13.37
CA VAL A 193 -16.65 -18.28 12.42
C VAL A 193 -15.99 -17.12 11.67
N MET A 194 -16.75 -16.14 11.18
CA MET A 194 -16.17 -14.99 10.47
C MET A 194 -15.36 -14.08 11.41
N ALA A 195 -15.78 -13.92 12.66
CA ALA A 195 -15.05 -13.16 13.67
C ALA A 195 -13.74 -13.86 14.09
N SER A 196 -13.74 -15.19 14.21
CA SER A 196 -12.52 -15.95 14.51
C SER A 196 -11.47 -15.89 13.38
N HIS A 197 -11.91 -15.63 12.15
CA HIS A 197 -11.07 -15.43 10.96
C HIS A 197 -10.79 -13.94 10.69
N GLN A 198 -10.92 -13.09 11.72
CA GLN A 198 -10.53 -11.67 11.73
C GLN A 198 -9.60 -11.42 12.92
N ARG A 199 -8.42 -10.82 12.67
CA ARG A 199 -7.39 -10.59 13.70
C ARG A 199 -7.06 -9.13 13.95
N SER A 200 -7.65 -8.22 13.18
CA SER A 200 -7.72 -6.79 13.48
C SER A 200 -8.94 -6.50 14.35
N GLY A 201 -8.76 -5.78 15.46
CA GLY A 201 -9.78 -5.65 16.52
C GLY A 201 -11.20 -5.29 16.06
N ILE A 202 -11.37 -4.32 15.17
CA ILE A 202 -12.70 -3.89 14.64
C ILE A 202 -12.90 -4.38 13.18
N GLY A 203 -11.95 -5.14 12.62
CA GLY A 203 -11.71 -5.21 11.16
C GLY A 203 -12.95 -5.38 10.27
N ASN A 204 -13.84 -6.34 10.57
CA ASN A 204 -15.04 -6.59 9.74
C ASN A 204 -15.97 -5.37 9.69
N LEU A 205 -16.22 -4.74 10.84
CA LEU A 205 -17.05 -3.53 10.93
C LEU A 205 -16.35 -2.31 10.32
N ARG A 206 -15.02 -2.26 10.36
CA ARG A 206 -14.23 -1.21 9.69
C ARG A 206 -14.41 -1.26 8.17
N ILE A 207 -14.43 -2.45 7.57
CA ILE A 207 -14.73 -2.62 6.14
C ILE A 207 -16.12 -2.07 5.83
N ARG A 208 -17.14 -2.46 6.62
CA ARG A 208 -18.51 -1.98 6.46
C ARG A 208 -18.60 -0.45 6.58
N GLN A 209 -17.94 0.14 7.58
CA GLN A 209 -17.94 1.59 7.81
C GLN A 209 -17.43 2.38 6.59
N TYR A 210 -16.36 1.93 5.94
CA TYR A 210 -15.86 2.56 4.73
C TYR A 210 -16.76 2.26 3.52
N MET A 211 -17.32 1.06 3.43
CA MET A 211 -18.28 0.72 2.40
C MET A 211 -19.49 1.66 2.43
N GLU A 212 -20.03 1.97 3.60
CA GLU A 212 -21.14 2.95 3.78
C GLU A 212 -20.82 4.35 3.24
N GLN A 213 -19.54 4.73 3.24
CA GLN A 213 -19.12 6.05 2.76
C GLN A 213 -19.18 6.16 1.25
N ASP A 214 -18.85 5.09 0.51
CA ASP A 214 -18.59 5.15 -0.94
C ASP A 214 -19.48 4.24 -1.79
N TYR A 215 -19.94 3.12 -1.25
CA TYR A 215 -20.71 2.08 -1.93
C TYR A 215 -22.08 1.85 -1.28
N GLN A 216 -23.01 1.28 -2.06
CA GLN A 216 -24.24 0.73 -1.47
C GLN A 216 -23.89 -0.61 -0.81
N ILE A 217 -24.26 -0.79 0.46
CA ILE A 217 -24.02 -2.05 1.16
C ILE A 217 -24.93 -3.13 0.57
N PRO A 218 -24.38 -4.22 0.01
CA PRO A 218 -25.20 -5.33 -0.46
C PRO A 218 -25.88 -6.03 0.73
N GLY A 219 -27.17 -6.38 0.56
CA GLY A 219 -27.88 -7.23 1.54
C GLY A 219 -27.51 -8.71 1.46
N ASP A 220 -26.81 -9.11 0.40
CA ASP A 220 -26.33 -10.47 0.16
C ASP A 220 -24.85 -10.60 0.58
N PHE A 221 -24.51 -11.69 1.28
CA PHE A 221 -23.17 -11.88 1.84
C PHE A 221 -22.10 -12.01 0.75
N GLU A 222 -22.33 -12.79 -0.30
CA GLU A 222 -21.37 -12.94 -1.40
C GLU A 222 -21.08 -11.59 -2.08
N LYS A 223 -22.13 -10.80 -2.35
CA LYS A 223 -21.98 -9.46 -2.91
C LYS A 223 -21.26 -8.52 -1.94
N PHE A 224 -21.48 -8.64 -0.63
CA PHE A 224 -20.75 -7.86 0.37
C PHE A 224 -19.24 -8.13 0.27
N LEU A 225 -18.82 -9.39 0.15
CA LEU A 225 -17.40 -9.74 -0.03
C LEU A 225 -16.83 -9.15 -1.33
N TYR A 226 -17.58 -9.25 -2.43
CA TYR A 226 -17.18 -8.68 -3.72
C TYR A 226 -16.97 -7.16 -3.66
N VAL A 227 -17.96 -6.42 -3.13
CA VAL A 227 -17.85 -4.95 -2.97
C VAL A 227 -16.73 -4.59 -2.00
N GLY A 228 -16.50 -5.40 -0.95
CA GLY A 228 -15.37 -5.23 -0.04
C GLY A 228 -14.02 -5.34 -0.73
N GLN A 229 -13.87 -6.25 -1.71
CA GLN A 229 -12.64 -6.32 -2.52
C GLN A 229 -12.48 -5.13 -3.47
N LEU A 230 -13.57 -4.62 -4.06
CA LEU A 230 -13.52 -3.40 -4.88
C LEU A 230 -13.09 -2.19 -4.04
N LEU A 231 -13.65 -2.04 -2.84
CA LEU A 231 -13.30 -0.99 -1.89
C LEU A 231 -11.80 -1.02 -1.55
N GLN A 232 -11.26 -2.21 -1.27
CA GLN A 232 -9.82 -2.39 -1.05
C GLN A 232 -8.99 -2.03 -2.29
N ALA A 233 -9.41 -2.50 -3.47
CA ALA A 233 -8.72 -2.23 -4.72
C ALA A 233 -8.65 -0.72 -5.02
N ASP A 234 -9.74 0.01 -4.82
CA ASP A 234 -9.80 1.47 -5.00
C ASP A 234 -8.86 2.20 -4.05
N ALA A 235 -8.87 1.84 -2.76
CA ALA A 235 -8.02 2.45 -1.75
C ALA A 235 -6.53 2.33 -2.10
N ILE A 236 -6.07 1.11 -2.42
CA ILE A 236 -4.66 0.85 -2.69
C ILE A 236 -4.25 1.34 -4.09
N LYS A 237 -5.13 1.24 -5.10
CA LYS A 237 -4.89 1.84 -6.42
C LYS A 237 -4.66 3.35 -6.30
N MET A 238 -5.49 4.04 -5.50
CA MET A 238 -5.37 5.48 -5.26
C MET A 238 -4.03 5.81 -4.60
N ALA A 239 -3.65 5.08 -3.54
CA ALA A 239 -2.36 5.26 -2.88
C ALA A 239 -1.17 5.03 -3.83
N LEU A 240 -1.12 3.90 -4.55
CA LEU A 240 -0.04 3.59 -5.50
C LEU A 240 0.13 4.68 -6.56
N LYS A 241 -0.98 5.08 -7.21
CA LYS A 241 -0.94 6.13 -8.23
C LYS A 241 -0.54 7.49 -7.65
N THR A 242 -0.95 7.77 -6.42
CA THR A 242 -0.55 8.98 -5.69
C THR A 242 0.95 9.01 -5.44
N HIS A 243 1.50 7.97 -4.82
CA HIS A 243 2.91 7.87 -4.48
C HIS A 243 3.78 7.99 -5.74
N ARG A 244 3.42 7.27 -6.81
CA ARG A 244 4.12 7.38 -8.10
C ARG A 244 4.00 8.77 -8.74
N SER A 245 2.84 9.41 -8.66
CA SER A 245 2.66 10.77 -9.19
C SER A 245 3.45 11.84 -8.42
N ASP A 246 3.82 11.55 -7.17
CA ASP A 246 4.57 12.45 -6.30
C ASP A 246 6.10 12.31 -6.48
N MET A 247 6.58 11.45 -7.38
CA MET A 247 7.99 11.42 -7.77
C MET A 247 8.44 12.81 -8.25
N PRO A 248 9.61 13.34 -7.82
CA PRO A 248 10.69 12.68 -7.04
C PRO A 248 10.60 12.86 -5.52
N TYR A 249 9.50 13.41 -4.99
CA TYR A 249 9.34 13.52 -3.54
C TYR A 249 9.18 12.13 -2.91
N CYS A 250 8.24 11.34 -3.42
CA CYS A 250 8.05 9.94 -3.04
C CYS A 250 8.73 9.02 -4.07
N MET A 251 9.57 8.11 -3.60
CA MET A 251 10.40 7.21 -4.41
C MET A 251 10.08 5.72 -4.19
N GLY A 252 9.01 5.40 -3.45
CA GLY A 252 8.63 4.01 -3.21
C GLY A 252 7.26 3.84 -2.57
N SER A 253 6.67 2.67 -2.79
CA SER A 253 5.30 2.36 -2.41
C SER A 253 5.13 0.85 -2.24
N LEU A 254 5.21 0.38 -1.00
CA LEU A 254 5.00 -1.01 -0.61
C LEU A 254 3.69 -1.08 0.18
N TYR A 255 2.67 -1.74 -0.39
CA TYR A 255 1.38 -1.89 0.28
C TYR A 255 1.40 -3.09 1.22
N TRP A 256 0.77 -2.93 2.38
CA TRP A 256 0.49 -4.01 3.30
C TRP A 256 -0.84 -4.67 2.90
N GLN A 257 -0.92 -5.95 2.52
CA GLN A 257 0.17 -6.94 2.38
C GLN A 257 0.00 -7.77 1.10
N LEU A 258 1.02 -8.54 0.69
CA LEU A 258 0.96 -9.34 -0.54
C LEU A 258 0.03 -10.56 -0.41
N ASN A 259 0.28 -11.42 0.58
CA ASN A 259 -0.25 -12.78 0.71
C ASN A 259 -0.86 -13.05 2.11
N ASP A 260 -1.43 -14.24 2.30
CA ASP A 260 -1.92 -14.73 3.60
C ASP A 260 -1.24 -16.02 4.04
N CYS A 261 -1.12 -16.22 5.36
CA CYS A 261 -0.59 -17.45 5.96
C CYS A 261 -1.67 -18.47 6.36
N TRP A 262 -2.95 -18.11 6.29
CA TRP A 262 -4.11 -18.97 6.56
C TRP A 262 -5.39 -18.31 5.99
N PRO A 263 -6.52 -19.01 5.84
CA PRO A 263 -7.78 -18.41 5.40
C PRO A 263 -8.23 -17.33 6.40
N VAL A 264 -8.34 -16.07 5.96
CA VAL A 264 -8.56 -14.94 6.88
C VAL A 264 -9.07 -13.70 6.14
N ALA A 265 -9.76 -12.81 6.84
CA ALA A 265 -9.92 -11.42 6.39
C ALA A 265 -8.65 -10.62 6.72
N SER A 266 -8.00 -10.07 5.70
CA SER A 266 -6.70 -9.38 5.83
C SER A 266 -6.51 -8.30 4.77
N TRP A 267 -5.36 -7.65 4.82
CA TRP A 267 -4.92 -6.67 3.84
C TRP A 267 -4.31 -7.30 2.58
N SER A 268 -4.34 -8.63 2.44
CA SER A 268 -3.68 -9.32 1.33
C SER A 268 -4.27 -8.94 -0.03
N GLY A 269 -3.41 -8.91 -1.06
CA GLY A 269 -3.83 -8.89 -2.46
C GLY A 269 -4.11 -10.29 -3.01
N ILE A 270 -3.45 -11.31 -2.46
CA ILE A 270 -3.60 -12.72 -2.81
C ILE A 270 -4.01 -13.48 -1.54
N ASP A 271 -5.12 -14.22 -1.60
CA ASP A 271 -5.55 -15.01 -0.45
C ASP A 271 -4.68 -16.26 -0.24
N TYR A 272 -4.92 -16.94 0.89
CA TYR A 272 -4.17 -18.14 1.29
C TYR A 272 -4.18 -19.26 0.24
N TYR A 273 -5.24 -19.36 -0.56
CA TYR A 273 -5.36 -20.39 -1.61
C TYR A 273 -4.77 -19.95 -2.95
N GLY A 274 -4.02 -18.84 -2.97
CA GLY A 274 -3.39 -18.29 -4.18
C GLY A 274 -4.37 -17.54 -5.08
N LYS A 275 -5.56 -17.16 -4.59
CA LYS A 275 -6.55 -16.45 -5.40
C LYS A 275 -6.29 -14.95 -5.34
N TRP A 276 -6.18 -14.34 -6.52
CA TRP A 276 -6.06 -12.89 -6.63
C TRP A 276 -7.38 -12.24 -6.20
N LYS A 277 -7.31 -11.37 -5.20
CA LYS A 277 -8.39 -10.42 -4.92
C LYS A 277 -8.41 -9.32 -5.98
N ALA A 278 -9.50 -8.56 -6.05
CA ALA A 278 -9.59 -7.38 -6.93
C ALA A 278 -8.37 -6.44 -6.78
N LEU A 279 -7.84 -6.33 -5.55
CA LEU A 279 -6.62 -5.58 -5.24
C LEU A 279 -5.44 -5.97 -6.14
N HIS A 280 -5.12 -7.26 -6.31
CA HIS A 280 -3.91 -7.65 -7.04
C HIS A 280 -3.99 -7.31 -8.54
N TYR A 281 -5.20 -7.37 -9.12
CA TYR A 281 -5.44 -6.86 -10.47
C TYR A 281 -5.23 -5.34 -10.55
N ALA A 282 -5.72 -4.59 -9.56
CA ALA A 282 -5.55 -3.14 -9.51
C ALA A 282 -4.09 -2.72 -9.32
N VAL A 283 -3.33 -3.43 -8.47
CA VAL A 283 -1.87 -3.25 -8.29
C VAL A 283 -1.15 -3.47 -9.62
N LYS A 284 -1.45 -4.57 -10.33
CA LYS A 284 -0.85 -4.84 -11.66
C LYS A 284 -1.06 -3.69 -12.65
N GLN A 285 -2.24 -3.05 -12.64
CA GLN A 285 -2.51 -1.88 -13.49
C GLN A 285 -1.75 -0.63 -12.99
N ALA A 286 -1.78 -0.37 -11.69
CA ALA A 286 -1.13 0.79 -11.08
C ALA A 286 0.41 0.74 -11.13
N CYS A 287 1.00 -0.44 -11.33
CA CYS A 287 2.44 -0.67 -11.44
C CYS A 287 2.95 -0.91 -12.87
N LYS A 288 2.15 -0.65 -13.91
CA LYS A 288 2.67 -0.61 -15.29
C LYS A 288 3.78 0.46 -15.39
N ASN A 289 4.78 0.20 -16.25
CA ASN A 289 5.90 1.13 -16.47
C ASN A 289 5.45 2.53 -16.87
N GLU A 290 4.34 2.66 -17.59
CA GLU A 290 3.77 3.94 -18.00
C GLU A 290 2.28 3.96 -17.62
N ILE A 291 1.83 4.99 -16.90
CA ILE A 291 0.43 5.16 -16.48
C ILE A 291 0.02 6.63 -16.51
N ILE A 292 -1.29 6.89 -16.40
CA ILE A 292 -1.82 8.20 -16.01
C ILE A 292 -2.45 8.14 -14.62
N ASN A 293 -2.34 9.23 -13.88
CA ASN A 293 -3.10 9.45 -12.64
C ASN A 293 -3.99 10.68 -12.83
N VAL A 294 -5.30 10.51 -12.72
CA VAL A 294 -6.28 11.60 -12.84
C VAL A 294 -6.82 11.91 -11.46
N VAL A 295 -6.73 13.17 -11.06
CA VAL A 295 -7.16 13.65 -9.75
C VAL A 295 -8.01 14.89 -9.87
N VAL A 296 -8.96 15.05 -8.95
CA VAL A 296 -9.76 16.25 -8.81
C VAL A 296 -9.32 16.98 -7.55
N GLU A 297 -8.73 18.16 -7.71
CA GLU A 297 -8.16 18.95 -6.62
C GLU A 297 -8.37 20.44 -6.88
N ASN A 298 -8.81 21.18 -5.86
CA ASN A 298 -8.98 22.64 -5.91
C ASN A 298 -9.84 23.11 -7.10
N GLY A 299 -10.93 22.39 -7.40
CA GLY A 299 -11.85 22.71 -8.49
C GLY A 299 -11.30 22.39 -9.89
N LYS A 300 -10.18 21.69 -10.01
CA LYS A 300 -9.55 21.29 -11.27
C LYS A 300 -9.46 19.78 -11.41
N LEU A 301 -9.66 19.29 -12.62
CA LEU A 301 -9.24 17.95 -13.03
C LEU A 301 -7.81 18.04 -13.54
N LYS A 302 -6.89 17.32 -12.90
CA LYS A 302 -5.46 17.26 -13.24
C LYS A 302 -5.09 15.85 -13.68
N ILE A 303 -4.28 15.75 -14.72
CA ILE A 303 -3.78 14.47 -15.26
C ILE A 303 -2.27 14.48 -15.19
N TYR A 304 -1.72 13.59 -14.38
CA TYR A 304 -0.29 13.33 -14.28
C TYR A 304 0.07 12.14 -15.17
N GLY A 305 1.10 12.31 -16.00
CA GLY A 305 1.72 11.22 -16.74
C GLY A 305 2.94 10.71 -15.99
N ILE A 306 3.02 9.39 -15.80
CA ILE A 306 4.09 8.73 -15.04
C ILE A 306 4.76 7.71 -15.95
N SER A 307 6.09 7.65 -15.92
CA SER A 307 6.89 6.70 -16.67
C SER A 307 8.12 6.29 -15.87
N ASP A 308 8.35 4.98 -15.73
CA ASP A 308 9.56 4.40 -15.14
C ASP A 308 10.59 4.04 -16.24
N LEU A 309 10.34 4.42 -17.50
CA LEU A 309 11.24 4.18 -18.63
C LEU A 309 12.34 5.25 -18.71
N PRO A 310 13.54 4.93 -19.21
CA PRO A 310 14.67 5.88 -19.27
C PRO A 310 14.51 7.00 -20.31
N GLY A 311 13.51 6.92 -21.19
CA GLY A 311 13.26 7.87 -22.27
C GLY A 311 11.92 8.58 -22.12
N LYS A 312 11.80 9.77 -22.74
CA LYS A 312 10.51 10.45 -22.87
C LYS A 312 9.64 9.71 -23.89
N THR A 313 8.35 9.62 -23.62
CA THR A 313 7.38 9.00 -24.55
C THR A 313 6.44 10.05 -25.11
N PRO A 314 6.56 10.42 -26.40
CA PRO A 314 5.56 11.24 -27.08
C PRO A 314 4.23 10.49 -27.17
N ALA A 315 3.15 11.18 -26.81
CA ALA A 315 1.81 10.61 -26.72
C ALA A 315 0.72 11.61 -27.12
N ILE A 316 -0.49 11.09 -27.31
CA ILE A 316 -1.72 11.84 -27.45
C ILE A 316 -2.62 11.43 -26.29
N LEU A 317 -3.05 12.42 -25.52
CA LEU A 317 -4.05 12.24 -24.48
C LEU A 317 -5.42 12.56 -25.07
N ARG A 318 -6.28 11.54 -25.15
CA ARG A 318 -7.65 11.63 -25.61
C ARG A 318 -8.57 11.72 -24.41
N LEU A 319 -9.33 12.80 -24.33
CA LEU A 319 -10.24 13.12 -23.25
C LEU A 319 -11.66 13.07 -23.78
N ASN A 320 -12.55 12.42 -23.04
CA ASN A 320 -13.95 12.32 -23.42
C ASN A 320 -14.85 12.27 -22.18
N LEU A 321 -15.76 13.23 -22.07
CA LEU A 321 -16.88 13.22 -21.14
C LEU A 321 -18.08 12.65 -21.88
N MET A 322 -18.63 11.55 -21.38
CA MET A 322 -19.78 10.87 -21.97
C MET A 322 -20.79 10.49 -20.90
N ASP A 323 -22.05 10.35 -21.30
CA ASP A 323 -23.03 9.70 -20.44
C ASP A 323 -22.89 8.18 -20.43
N PHE A 324 -23.57 7.51 -19.50
CA PHE A 324 -23.51 6.05 -19.38
C PHE A 324 -24.16 5.28 -20.55
N ASN A 325 -24.84 5.97 -21.48
CA ASN A 325 -25.33 5.37 -22.73
C ASN A 325 -24.30 5.48 -23.86
N GLY A 326 -23.15 6.11 -23.61
CA GLY A 326 -22.05 6.25 -24.57
C GLY A 326 -22.12 7.51 -25.43
N LEU A 327 -23.05 8.43 -25.17
CA LEU A 327 -23.10 9.70 -25.89
C LEU A 327 -21.95 10.61 -25.45
N SER A 328 -21.04 10.94 -26.36
CA SER A 328 -19.99 11.93 -26.12
C SER A 328 -20.60 13.32 -26.01
N ILE A 329 -20.47 13.94 -24.83
CA ILE A 329 -20.96 15.29 -24.52
C ILE A 329 -19.85 16.31 -24.82
N TRP A 330 -18.61 15.93 -24.54
CA TRP A 330 -17.43 16.74 -24.77
C TRP A 330 -16.22 15.85 -25.00
N ASN A 331 -15.35 16.22 -25.94
CA ASN A 331 -14.10 15.52 -26.16
C ASN A 331 -12.99 16.48 -26.59
N ARG A 332 -11.75 16.09 -26.32
CA ARG A 332 -10.56 16.84 -26.70
C ARG A 332 -9.40 15.88 -26.89
N SER A 333 -8.55 16.15 -27.87
CA SER A 333 -7.24 15.48 -27.99
C SER A 333 -6.13 16.50 -27.80
N VAL A 334 -5.17 16.19 -26.94
CA VAL A 334 -4.01 17.04 -26.68
C VAL A 334 -2.72 16.25 -26.87
N LYS A 335 -1.68 16.90 -27.41
CA LYS A 335 -0.34 16.33 -27.42
C LYS A 335 0.17 16.30 -25.98
N ALA A 336 0.74 15.17 -25.57
CA ALA A 336 1.33 14.98 -24.26
C ALA A 336 2.71 14.33 -24.42
N ASN A 337 3.55 14.47 -23.40
CA ASN A 337 4.81 13.75 -23.32
C ASN A 337 4.93 13.18 -21.91
N LEU A 338 5.16 11.86 -21.80
CA LEU A 338 5.59 11.29 -20.53
C LEU A 338 7.06 11.65 -20.29
N PRO A 339 7.45 11.97 -19.03
CA PRO A 339 8.85 12.21 -18.69
C PRO A 339 9.67 10.92 -18.83
N ALA A 340 10.99 11.06 -18.82
CA ALA A 340 11.90 9.93 -18.59
C ALA A 340 12.01 9.72 -17.08
N ASN A 341 11.75 8.50 -16.59
CA ASN A 341 11.82 8.09 -15.19
C ASN A 341 11.30 9.17 -14.21
N GLY A 342 9.99 9.43 -14.25
CA GLY A 342 9.40 10.54 -13.52
C GLY A 342 7.89 10.64 -13.61
N SER A 343 7.37 11.71 -13.01
CA SER A 343 5.98 12.15 -13.07
C SER A 343 5.92 13.61 -13.54
N ALA A 344 4.93 13.95 -14.37
CA ALA A 344 4.68 15.32 -14.79
C ALA A 344 3.19 15.59 -14.95
N LEU A 345 2.74 16.80 -14.60
CA LEU A 345 1.40 17.28 -14.97
C LEU A 345 1.37 17.45 -16.50
N ILE A 346 0.56 16.65 -17.19
CA ILE A 346 0.46 16.67 -18.66
C ILE A 346 -0.80 17.37 -19.17
N PHE A 347 -1.80 17.56 -18.31
CA PHE A 347 -3.02 18.29 -18.62
C PHE A 347 -3.75 18.73 -17.34
N ASP A 348 -4.38 19.91 -17.37
CA ASP A 348 -5.38 20.32 -16.39
C ASP A 348 -6.56 21.04 -17.06
N ILE A 349 -7.72 21.00 -16.41
CA ILE A 349 -8.90 21.77 -16.80
C ILE A 349 -9.71 22.13 -15.54
N ASP A 350 -10.21 23.36 -15.48
CA ASP A 350 -11.15 23.75 -14.42
C ASP A 350 -12.46 22.98 -14.60
N LEU A 351 -13.01 22.41 -13.52
CA LEU A 351 -14.25 21.62 -13.58
C LEU A 351 -15.42 22.43 -14.13
N LYS A 352 -15.44 23.75 -13.90
CA LYS A 352 -16.46 24.67 -14.43
C LYS A 352 -16.44 24.76 -15.96
N ASP A 353 -15.33 24.41 -16.60
CA ASP A 353 -15.18 24.42 -18.06
C ASP A 353 -15.58 23.07 -18.69
N LEU A 354 -15.82 22.05 -17.87
CA LEU A 354 -16.45 20.80 -18.31
C LEU A 354 -17.98 20.98 -18.32
N PRO A 355 -18.68 20.58 -19.41
CA PRO A 355 -20.12 20.71 -19.50
C PRO A 355 -20.84 19.61 -18.68
N LEU A 356 -20.59 19.57 -17.37
CA LEU A 356 -21.22 18.63 -16.44
C LEU A 356 -22.72 18.89 -16.31
N ASN A 357 -23.16 20.15 -16.32
CA ASN A 357 -24.57 20.55 -16.35
C ASN A 357 -25.45 19.83 -15.30
N PHE A 358 -24.96 19.68 -14.06
CA PHE A 358 -25.62 18.94 -12.97
C PHE A 358 -25.87 17.44 -13.24
N ARG A 359 -25.08 16.84 -14.14
CA ARG A 359 -25.16 15.42 -14.52
C ARG A 359 -24.06 14.56 -13.89
N GLU A 360 -23.47 14.97 -12.77
CA GLU A 360 -22.32 14.30 -12.13
C GLU A 360 -22.58 12.81 -11.83
N LYS A 361 -23.85 12.45 -11.64
CA LYS A 361 -24.32 11.08 -11.36
C LYS A 361 -24.56 10.22 -12.59
N GLU A 362 -24.47 10.78 -13.80
CA GLU A 362 -24.90 10.15 -15.06
C GLU A 362 -23.80 10.16 -16.14
N VAL A 363 -22.64 10.72 -15.82
CA VAL A 363 -21.53 10.89 -16.75
C VAL A 363 -20.25 10.25 -16.21
N VAL A 364 -19.39 9.88 -17.13
CA VAL A 364 -18.01 9.43 -16.87
C VAL A 364 -17.07 10.23 -17.75
N PHE A 365 -15.97 10.67 -17.16
CA PHE A 365 -14.84 11.23 -17.90
C PHE A 365 -13.80 10.14 -18.13
N THR A 366 -13.35 10.01 -19.36
CA THR A 366 -12.30 9.07 -19.76
C THR A 366 -11.07 9.84 -20.21
N ALA A 367 -9.92 9.41 -19.72
CA ALA A 367 -8.62 9.85 -20.17
C ALA A 367 -7.90 8.64 -20.75
N THR A 368 -7.57 8.66 -22.04
CA THR A 368 -6.86 7.58 -22.72
C THR A 368 -5.55 8.11 -23.27
N LEU A 369 -4.43 7.55 -22.81
CA LEU A 369 -3.10 7.92 -23.28
C LEU A 369 -2.64 6.96 -24.36
N VAL A 370 -2.31 7.48 -25.54
CA VAL A 370 -1.95 6.67 -26.72
C VAL A 370 -0.60 7.12 -27.28
N SER A 371 0.28 6.19 -27.63
CA SER A 371 1.49 6.46 -28.41
C SER A 371 1.47 5.65 -29.70
N GLY A 372 1.40 6.35 -30.84
CA GLY A 372 1.16 5.73 -32.14
C GLY A 372 -0.19 5.00 -32.17
N LYS A 373 -0.15 3.66 -32.31
CA LYS A 373 -1.33 2.78 -32.27
C LYS A 373 -1.52 2.08 -30.91
N ARG A 374 -0.57 2.22 -29.98
CA ARG A 374 -0.58 1.55 -28.67
C ARG A 374 -1.30 2.42 -27.65
N GLU A 375 -2.36 1.89 -27.06
CA GLU A 375 -2.91 2.44 -25.82
C GLU A 375 -1.94 2.12 -24.67
N ILE A 376 -1.47 3.16 -23.99
CA ILE A 376 -0.56 3.04 -22.85
C ILE A 376 -1.37 2.77 -21.59
N ASP A 377 -2.33 3.63 -21.30
CA ASP A 377 -3.18 3.56 -20.12
C ASP A 377 -4.51 4.29 -20.35
N GLN A 378 -5.53 3.89 -19.59
CA GLN A 378 -6.85 4.51 -19.60
C GLN A 378 -7.38 4.62 -18.17
N GLU A 379 -7.97 5.77 -17.85
CA GLU A 379 -8.64 6.00 -16.58
C GLU A 379 -10.08 6.47 -16.78
N PHE A 380 -10.93 6.04 -15.84
CA PHE A 380 -12.34 6.41 -15.73
C PHE A 380 -12.53 7.24 -14.47
N ILE A 381 -13.14 8.41 -14.62
CA ILE A 381 -13.33 9.38 -13.56
C ILE A 381 -14.81 9.67 -13.43
N TYR A 382 -15.30 9.46 -12.22
CA TYR A 382 -16.67 9.75 -11.83
C TYR A 382 -16.69 11.00 -10.96
N PHE A 383 -17.73 11.81 -11.11
CA PHE A 383 -17.89 13.08 -10.38
C PHE A 383 -18.82 12.95 -9.16
N ALA A 384 -19.28 11.73 -8.89
CA ALA A 384 -20.02 11.36 -7.69
C ALA A 384 -19.49 10.02 -7.16
N LYS A 385 -19.76 9.74 -5.88
CA LYS A 385 -19.36 8.47 -5.26
C LYS A 385 -20.11 7.30 -5.91
N PRO A 386 -19.53 6.08 -5.95
CA PRO A 386 -20.17 4.92 -6.57
C PRO A 386 -21.63 4.71 -6.15
N LYS A 387 -21.96 4.89 -4.86
CA LYS A 387 -23.33 4.76 -4.34
C LYS A 387 -24.36 5.75 -4.89
N ASP A 388 -23.89 6.88 -5.43
CA ASP A 388 -24.71 7.97 -5.94
C ASP A 388 -24.84 7.95 -7.47
N LEU A 389 -24.07 7.10 -8.17
CA LEU A 389 -24.11 6.98 -9.62
C LEU A 389 -25.39 6.28 -10.08
N LYS A 390 -26.02 6.80 -11.13
CA LYS A 390 -27.18 6.20 -11.80
C LYS A 390 -26.72 5.22 -12.89
N LEU A 391 -25.98 4.20 -12.49
CA LEU A 391 -25.46 3.19 -13.41
C LEU A 391 -26.62 2.43 -14.10
N PRO A 392 -26.67 2.36 -15.43
CA PRO A 392 -27.68 1.59 -16.14
C PRO A 392 -27.44 0.09 -15.99
N LEU A 393 -28.47 -0.71 -16.26
CA LEU A 393 -28.29 -2.16 -16.42
C LEU A 393 -27.43 -2.40 -17.67
N PRO A 394 -26.23 -3.01 -17.54
CA PRO A 394 -25.28 -3.05 -18.64
C PRO A 394 -25.60 -4.12 -19.71
N GLY A 395 -26.63 -4.95 -19.49
CA GLY A 395 -27.05 -5.98 -20.45
C GLY A 395 -26.02 -7.10 -20.68
N ILE A 396 -25.04 -7.26 -19.78
CA ILE A 396 -24.01 -8.30 -19.87
C ILE A 396 -24.68 -9.67 -19.74
N LYS A 397 -24.48 -10.52 -20.74
CA LYS A 397 -24.88 -11.93 -20.71
C LYS A 397 -23.64 -12.76 -20.38
N THR A 398 -23.66 -13.39 -19.21
CA THR A 398 -22.60 -14.29 -18.73
C THR A 398 -22.80 -15.71 -19.23
#